data_AF-A0A2E0UJZ0-F1
#
_entry.id   AF-A0A2E0UJZ0-F1
#
_cell.length_a   1.000
_cell.length_b   1.000
_cell.length_c   1.000
_cell.angle_alpha   90.00
_cell.angle_beta   90.00
_cell.angle_gamma   90.00
#
_symmetry.space_group_name_H-M   'P 1'
#
loop_
_entity.id
_entity.type
_entity.pdbx_description
1 polymer ?
#
loop_
_entity_poly.entity_id
_entity_poly.type
_entity_poly.pdbx_seq_one_letter_code
_entity_poly.pdbx_strand_id
1 'polypeptide(L)'
;EEAEDKERFLKQAAAFIRMWIDDFPLYKEGVRGSVWYAYVLAIRIETWVRLHTLFQKHGMEFDERIVRELHFTTRVLLRNIEHGTMANHLMKNIKGILFAGLYFEDEVGQQCRQIALELLEREIREQFCEDGCHFERSPMYHVAMATDIMDMLELLKASGRELPALWMRTLGRIVGFLENVRHPDDEIPFFNDATKSFFIRTGDVLERGKRLFTQLGCVVVRPEKFGHFNPANHSGILVCRSEDMFLAFDGGYVGPDYQAGHAHCDTLSFELSWHGKRLITDTGVYHYKESRERTYSRSTEAHNTIRVDGVDQTSVWKSFRVGRRAKTHSLYAEERNRLHVFHAIHDGFTRIQKSIFHERYTAVKPGEWVAVVDFLHGFGVHTAESFLHFHPDCRVTHDVHNVFAEQHSRQYTVQFFPQSISMKLDLRETEYYPEFGKKLPRTSIVASLKGGFPMAMGYIISENSPAVRLEIDPDGYSVRIRDDDQQYLCLMPE
;
A
#
# COMPACT_ATOMS: atom_id res chain seq x y z
N GLU A 1 -21.43 28.82 24.52
CA GLU A 1 -20.15 28.69 23.79
C GLU A 1 -20.08 27.45 22.90
N GLU A 2 -19.77 26.23 23.37
CA GLU A 2 -19.51 25.08 22.46
C GLU A 2 -20.73 24.64 21.61
N ALA A 3 -21.97 24.79 22.12
CA ALA A 3 -23.19 24.51 21.36
C ALA A 3 -23.56 25.63 20.38
N GLU A 4 -23.39 26.90 20.78
CA GLU A 4 -23.62 28.08 19.93
C GLU A 4 -22.63 28.12 18.76
N ASP A 5 -21.39 27.72 18.99
CA ASP A 5 -20.38 27.57 17.94
C ASP A 5 -20.78 26.48 16.93
N LYS A 6 -21.32 25.33 17.38
CA LYS A 6 -21.79 24.25 16.50
C LYS A 6 -22.96 24.70 15.62
N GLU A 7 -23.96 25.36 16.18
CA GLU A 7 -25.07 25.90 15.38
C GLU A 7 -24.59 26.95 14.38
N ARG A 8 -23.65 27.83 14.78
CA ARG A 8 -23.04 28.80 13.87
C ARG A 8 -22.35 28.10 12.69
N PHE A 9 -21.55 27.07 12.95
CA PHE A 9 -20.85 26.32 11.90
C PHE A 9 -21.82 25.56 10.98
N LEU A 10 -22.91 24.99 11.52
CA LEU A 10 -23.95 24.36 10.71
C LEU A 10 -24.63 25.37 9.78
N LYS A 11 -25.01 26.55 10.30
CA LYS A 11 -25.59 27.64 9.49
C LYS A 11 -24.62 28.09 8.38
N GLN A 12 -23.33 28.22 8.69
CA GLN A 12 -22.30 28.56 7.71
C GLN A 12 -22.14 27.46 6.64
N ALA A 13 -22.17 26.19 7.03
CA ALA A 13 -22.11 25.06 6.09
C ALA A 13 -23.30 25.08 5.11
N ALA A 14 -24.52 25.30 5.60
CA ALA A 14 -25.69 25.42 4.74
C ALA A 14 -25.63 26.65 3.81
N ALA A 15 -25.10 27.78 4.30
CA ALA A 15 -24.87 28.96 3.46
C ALA A 15 -23.86 28.71 2.34
N PHE A 16 -22.76 28.03 2.66
CA PHE A 16 -21.76 27.61 1.68
C PHE A 16 -22.34 26.66 0.63
N ILE A 17 -23.18 25.70 1.05
CA ILE A 17 -23.86 24.80 0.12
C ILE A 17 -24.78 25.58 -0.82
N ARG A 18 -25.59 26.52 -0.32
CA ARG A 18 -26.45 27.36 -1.18
C ARG A 18 -25.64 28.12 -2.22
N MET A 19 -24.57 28.79 -1.80
CA MET A 19 -23.64 29.48 -2.70
C MET A 19 -23.09 28.51 -3.75
N TRP A 20 -22.67 27.31 -3.34
CA TRP A 20 -22.18 26.30 -4.27
C TRP A 20 -23.26 25.87 -5.30
N ILE A 21 -24.51 25.69 -4.88
CA ILE A 21 -25.63 25.36 -5.78
C ILE A 21 -25.85 26.46 -6.81
N ASP A 22 -25.76 27.73 -6.39
CA ASP A 22 -25.91 28.89 -7.26
C ASP A 22 -24.74 29.03 -8.25
N ASP A 23 -23.51 28.77 -7.79
CA ASP A 23 -22.29 29.01 -8.57
C ASP A 23 -21.93 27.85 -9.51
N PHE A 24 -22.33 26.62 -9.19
CA PHE A 24 -21.92 25.41 -9.90
C PHE A 24 -23.06 24.51 -10.43
N PRO A 25 -24.12 25.05 -11.05
CA PRO A 25 -25.18 24.21 -11.60
C PRO A 25 -24.70 23.41 -12.83
N LEU A 26 -25.22 22.19 -13.01
CA LEU A 26 -24.79 21.26 -14.06
C LEU A 26 -24.88 21.82 -15.49
N TYR A 27 -25.80 22.76 -15.74
CA TYR A 27 -26.00 23.37 -17.05
C TYR A 27 -25.00 24.50 -17.37
N LYS A 28 -24.26 25.02 -16.37
CA LYS A 28 -23.30 26.10 -16.57
C LYS A 28 -22.06 25.59 -17.31
N GLU A 29 -21.66 26.33 -18.33
CA GLU A 29 -20.48 26.01 -19.13
C GLU A 29 -19.21 26.00 -18.27
N GLY A 30 -18.29 25.06 -18.54
CA GLY A 30 -17.06 24.88 -17.77
C GLY A 30 -17.22 24.19 -16.42
N VAL A 31 -18.44 24.04 -15.89
CA VAL A 31 -18.71 23.43 -14.57
C VAL A 31 -18.79 21.90 -14.63
N ARG A 32 -19.12 21.32 -15.78
CA ARG A 32 -19.30 19.86 -15.94
C ARG A 32 -18.06 19.01 -15.67
N GLY A 33 -16.87 19.60 -15.61
CA GLY A 33 -15.60 18.90 -15.39
C GLY A 33 -15.48 18.27 -13.99
N SER A 34 -14.47 18.65 -13.22
CA SER A 34 -14.18 18.06 -11.91
C SER A 34 -15.35 18.12 -10.92
N VAL A 35 -16.25 19.10 -11.06
CA VAL A 35 -17.33 19.36 -10.09
C VAL A 35 -18.48 18.36 -10.18
N TRP A 36 -18.79 17.85 -11.38
CA TRP A 36 -19.88 16.90 -11.61
C TRP A 36 -19.39 15.49 -11.95
N TYR A 37 -18.11 15.21 -11.70
CA TYR A 37 -17.52 13.90 -11.84
C TYR A 37 -18.04 12.94 -10.75
N ALA A 38 -18.30 11.67 -11.10
CA ALA A 38 -19.10 10.77 -10.27
C ALA A 38 -18.52 10.55 -8.86
N TYR A 39 -17.19 10.41 -8.75
CA TYR A 39 -16.45 10.34 -7.49
C TYR A 39 -16.77 11.53 -6.56
N VAL A 40 -16.78 12.74 -7.13
CA VAL A 40 -17.08 13.97 -6.38
C VAL A 40 -18.56 14.03 -5.99
N LEU A 41 -19.46 13.57 -6.88
CA LEU A 41 -20.89 13.48 -6.56
C LEU A 41 -21.13 12.52 -5.38
N ALA A 42 -20.47 11.37 -5.38
CA ALA A 42 -20.63 10.38 -4.33
C ALA A 42 -20.18 10.89 -2.95
N ILE A 43 -19.02 11.58 -2.90
CA ILE A 43 -18.54 12.23 -1.67
C ILE A 43 -19.53 13.32 -1.22
N ARG A 44 -20.05 14.13 -2.15
CA ARG A 44 -21.01 15.19 -1.84
C ARG A 44 -22.30 14.61 -1.25
N ILE A 45 -22.85 13.56 -1.87
CA ILE A 45 -24.05 12.87 -1.40
C ILE A 45 -23.86 12.38 0.03
N GLU A 46 -22.78 11.62 0.28
CA GLU A 46 -22.43 11.15 1.63
C GLU A 46 -22.38 12.31 2.63
N THR A 47 -21.63 13.36 2.29
CA THR A 47 -21.37 14.50 3.17
C THR A 47 -22.66 15.25 3.51
N TRP A 48 -23.52 15.52 2.51
CA TRP A 48 -24.74 16.28 2.70
C TRP A 48 -25.81 15.49 3.44
N VAL A 49 -25.90 14.17 3.24
CA VAL A 49 -26.76 13.29 4.05
C VAL A 49 -26.33 13.34 5.52
N ARG A 50 -25.05 13.17 5.82
CA ARG A 50 -24.52 13.26 7.20
C ARG A 50 -24.76 14.64 7.81
N LEU A 51 -24.60 15.70 7.03
CA LEU A 51 -24.86 17.07 7.49
C LEU A 51 -26.33 17.25 7.88
N HIS A 52 -27.28 16.74 7.10
CA HIS A 52 -28.69 16.81 7.48
C HIS A 52 -28.94 16.08 8.82
N THR A 53 -28.37 14.90 9.04
CA THR A 53 -28.48 14.21 10.33
C THR A 53 -27.95 15.05 11.50
N LEU A 54 -26.86 15.82 11.29
CA LEU A 54 -26.34 16.74 12.31
C LEU A 54 -27.30 17.89 12.62
N PHE A 55 -27.94 18.47 11.59
CA PHE A 55 -28.99 19.48 11.77
C PHE A 55 -30.15 18.94 12.60
N GLN A 56 -30.66 17.75 12.25
CA GLN A 56 -31.74 17.09 13.00
C GLN A 56 -31.36 16.83 14.45
N LYS A 57 -30.14 16.35 14.71
CA LYS A 57 -29.63 16.10 16.08
C LYS A 57 -29.60 17.37 16.93
N HIS A 58 -29.42 18.53 16.31
CA HIS A 58 -29.43 19.83 16.96
C HIS A 58 -30.80 20.54 16.90
N GLY A 59 -31.86 19.86 16.44
CA GLY A 59 -33.20 20.44 16.35
C GLY A 59 -33.32 21.57 15.33
N MET A 60 -32.40 21.65 14.37
CA MET A 60 -32.35 22.68 13.35
C MET A 60 -33.02 22.21 12.06
N GLU A 61 -33.76 23.11 11.42
CA GLU A 61 -34.32 22.84 10.09
C GLU A 61 -33.22 22.77 9.04
N PHE A 62 -33.34 21.78 8.16
CA PHE A 62 -32.45 21.63 7.02
C PHE A 62 -33.14 22.16 5.75
N ASP A 63 -32.39 22.92 4.97
CA ASP A 63 -32.91 23.65 3.82
C ASP A 63 -33.39 22.67 2.72
N GLU A 64 -34.69 22.72 2.40
CA GLU A 64 -35.29 21.86 1.36
C GLU A 64 -34.65 22.06 -0.02
N ARG A 65 -34.09 23.24 -0.32
CA ARG A 65 -33.37 23.49 -1.56
C ARG A 65 -32.15 22.57 -1.66
N ILE A 66 -31.45 22.37 -0.56
CA ILE A 66 -30.30 21.46 -0.47
C ILE A 66 -30.76 20.02 -0.67
N VAL A 67 -31.89 19.63 -0.08
CA VAL A 67 -32.47 18.28 -0.27
C VAL A 67 -32.86 18.03 -1.73
N ARG A 68 -33.47 19.01 -2.40
CA ARG A 68 -33.79 18.91 -3.84
C ARG A 68 -32.53 18.76 -4.70
N GLU A 69 -31.48 19.51 -4.40
CA GLU A 69 -30.20 19.39 -5.12
C GLU A 69 -29.53 18.05 -4.84
N LEU A 70 -29.58 17.55 -3.60
CA LEU A 70 -29.07 16.24 -3.23
C LEU A 70 -29.78 15.14 -4.05
N HIS A 71 -31.10 15.22 -4.17
CA HIS A 71 -31.90 14.29 -4.97
C HIS A 71 -31.53 14.38 -6.47
N PHE A 72 -31.35 15.60 -7.00
CA PHE A 72 -30.88 15.79 -8.37
C PHE A 72 -29.48 15.19 -8.60
N THR A 73 -28.56 15.46 -7.68
CA THR A 73 -27.18 14.95 -7.70
C THR A 73 -27.15 13.42 -7.70
N THR A 74 -27.98 12.78 -6.87
CA THR A 74 -28.15 11.32 -6.85
C THR A 74 -28.57 10.78 -8.21
N ARG A 75 -29.56 11.40 -8.87
CA ARG A 75 -30.00 10.98 -10.21
C ARG A 75 -28.92 11.14 -11.27
N VAL A 76 -28.07 12.17 -11.14
CA VAL A 76 -26.90 12.34 -12.03
C VAL A 76 -25.88 11.24 -11.79
N LEU A 77 -25.57 10.91 -10.52
CA LEU A 77 -24.65 9.82 -10.18
C LEU A 77 -25.15 8.47 -10.71
N LEU A 78 -26.44 8.14 -10.53
CA LEU A 78 -27.03 6.90 -11.06
C LEU A 78 -26.88 6.75 -12.58
N ARG A 79 -26.83 7.86 -13.32
CA ARG A 79 -26.63 7.86 -14.78
C ARG A 79 -25.16 7.83 -15.21
N ASN A 80 -24.24 8.03 -14.27
CA ASN A 80 -22.82 8.23 -14.56
C ASN A 80 -21.91 7.47 -13.58
N ILE A 81 -22.33 6.28 -13.16
CA ILE A 81 -21.53 5.41 -12.29
C ILE A 81 -20.21 5.07 -13.00
N GLU A 82 -19.09 5.20 -12.29
CA GLU A 82 -17.74 5.02 -12.85
C GLU A 82 -17.37 3.55 -13.11
N HIS A 83 -17.89 3.01 -14.22
CA HIS A 83 -17.50 1.69 -14.71
C HIS A 83 -16.16 1.67 -15.48
N GLY A 84 -15.60 2.83 -15.81
CA GLY A 84 -14.32 2.93 -16.52
C GLY A 84 -13.10 2.88 -15.59
N THR A 85 -13.08 3.75 -14.57
CA THR A 85 -12.00 3.82 -13.56
C THR A 85 -12.05 2.65 -12.58
N MET A 86 -13.26 2.18 -12.25
CA MET A 86 -13.53 1.06 -11.33
C MET A 86 -12.84 1.24 -9.95
N ALA A 87 -12.44 0.14 -9.32
CA ALA A 87 -11.59 0.14 -8.12
C ALA A 87 -12.14 1.03 -6.98
N ASN A 88 -11.26 1.75 -6.29
CA ASN A 88 -11.65 2.66 -5.20
C ASN A 88 -12.68 3.72 -5.62
N HIS A 89 -12.68 4.15 -6.90
CA HIS A 89 -13.65 5.12 -7.40
C HIS A 89 -15.07 4.54 -7.43
N LEU A 90 -15.21 3.33 -7.97
CA LEU A 90 -16.51 2.64 -8.01
C LEU A 90 -17.00 2.29 -6.60
N MET A 91 -16.11 1.88 -5.70
CA MET A 91 -16.46 1.67 -4.29
C MET A 91 -17.02 2.96 -3.67
N LYS A 92 -16.41 4.12 -3.98
CA LYS A 92 -16.89 5.41 -3.51
C LYS A 92 -18.24 5.79 -4.09
N ASN A 93 -18.49 5.50 -5.37
CA ASN A 93 -19.78 5.66 -6.02
C ASN A 93 -20.86 4.83 -5.31
N ILE A 94 -20.59 3.54 -5.08
CA ILE A 94 -21.49 2.61 -4.37
C ILE A 94 -21.84 3.14 -2.99
N LYS A 95 -20.85 3.62 -2.22
CA LYS A 95 -21.09 4.23 -0.91
C LYS A 95 -22.05 5.41 -1.01
N GLY A 96 -21.78 6.37 -1.90
CA GLY A 96 -22.66 7.53 -2.10
C GLY A 96 -24.09 7.12 -2.47
N ILE A 97 -24.25 6.14 -3.37
CA ILE A 97 -25.55 5.59 -3.76
C ILE A 97 -26.24 4.93 -2.58
N LEU A 98 -25.53 4.16 -1.74
CA LEU A 98 -26.12 3.53 -0.55
C LEU A 98 -26.62 4.58 0.46
N PHE A 99 -25.85 5.64 0.69
CA PHE A 99 -26.26 6.77 1.53
C PHE A 99 -27.55 7.41 1.00
N ALA A 100 -27.62 7.74 -0.29
CA ALA A 100 -28.85 8.26 -0.90
C ALA A 100 -30.00 7.25 -0.80
N GLY A 101 -29.71 5.97 -1.03
CA GLY A 101 -30.69 4.90 -0.97
C GLY A 101 -31.30 4.73 0.41
N LEU A 102 -30.55 4.94 1.49
CA LEU A 102 -31.11 4.86 2.85
C LEU A 102 -31.69 6.18 3.34
N TYR A 103 -31.41 7.28 2.65
CA TYR A 103 -31.90 8.61 2.97
C TYR A 103 -33.24 8.94 2.29
N PHE A 104 -33.44 8.55 1.03
CA PHE A 104 -34.68 8.82 0.29
C PHE A 104 -35.67 7.64 0.41
N GLU A 105 -36.95 7.96 0.66
CA GLU A 105 -38.03 6.98 0.79
C GLU A 105 -38.80 6.72 -0.52
N ASP A 106 -38.53 7.54 -1.55
CA ASP A 106 -39.17 7.47 -2.86
C ASP A 106 -38.57 6.38 -3.78
N GLU A 107 -38.99 6.39 -5.05
CA GLU A 107 -38.52 5.46 -6.08
C GLU A 107 -37.00 5.59 -6.33
N VAL A 108 -36.42 6.80 -6.24
CA VAL A 108 -34.98 7.00 -6.42
C VAL A 108 -34.22 6.35 -5.28
N GLY A 109 -34.71 6.50 -4.04
CA GLY A 109 -34.16 5.79 -2.89
C GLY A 109 -34.22 4.27 -3.05
N GLN A 110 -35.34 3.73 -3.55
CA GLN A 110 -35.49 2.30 -3.83
C GLN A 110 -34.48 1.81 -4.87
N GLN A 111 -34.36 2.51 -6.01
CA GLN A 111 -33.39 2.19 -7.07
C GLN A 111 -31.96 2.23 -6.55
N CYS A 112 -31.60 3.26 -5.77
CA CYS A 112 -30.28 3.38 -5.16
C CYS A 112 -29.94 2.18 -4.27
N ARG A 113 -30.87 1.76 -3.40
CA ARG A 113 -30.64 0.59 -2.52
C ARG A 113 -30.39 -0.68 -3.33
N GLN A 114 -31.21 -0.94 -4.34
CA GLN A 114 -31.04 -2.13 -5.18
C GLN A 114 -29.67 -2.14 -5.86
N ILE A 115 -29.33 -1.04 -6.53
CA ILE A 115 -28.07 -0.90 -7.28
C ILE A 115 -26.86 -0.99 -6.33
N ALA A 116 -26.89 -0.30 -5.20
CA ALA A 116 -25.76 -0.31 -4.27
C ALA A 116 -25.51 -1.69 -3.67
N LEU A 117 -26.56 -2.42 -3.27
CA LEU A 117 -26.40 -3.76 -2.68
C LEU A 117 -25.87 -4.78 -3.71
N GLU A 118 -26.41 -4.75 -4.94
CA GLU A 118 -25.93 -5.63 -6.03
C GLU A 118 -24.48 -5.34 -6.42
N LEU A 119 -24.14 -4.07 -6.63
CA LEU A 119 -22.78 -3.68 -6.98
C LEU A 119 -21.81 -3.97 -5.84
N LEU A 120 -22.19 -3.71 -4.58
CA LEU A 120 -21.29 -3.94 -3.45
C LEU A 120 -20.99 -5.43 -3.25
N GLU A 121 -21.97 -6.31 -3.44
CA GLU A 121 -21.69 -7.76 -3.40
C GLU A 121 -20.70 -8.17 -4.49
N ARG A 122 -20.83 -7.65 -5.71
CA ARG A 122 -19.88 -7.90 -6.80
C ARG A 122 -18.48 -7.37 -6.48
N GLU A 123 -18.39 -6.10 -6.09
CA GLU A 123 -17.11 -5.42 -5.88
C GLU A 123 -16.37 -5.92 -4.62
N ILE A 124 -17.07 -6.42 -3.59
CA ILE A 124 -16.41 -7.05 -2.45
C ILE A 124 -15.67 -8.33 -2.85
N ARG A 125 -16.20 -9.09 -3.83
CA ARG A 125 -15.55 -10.31 -4.33
C ARG A 125 -14.34 -9.99 -5.22
N GLU A 126 -14.44 -8.91 -5.99
CA GLU A 126 -13.42 -8.48 -6.94
C GLU A 126 -12.26 -7.73 -6.26
N GLN A 127 -12.59 -6.77 -5.40
CA GLN A 127 -11.62 -5.77 -4.93
C GLN A 127 -10.86 -6.16 -3.66
N PHE A 128 -11.11 -7.34 -3.08
CA PHE A 128 -10.42 -7.79 -1.87
C PHE A 128 -9.77 -9.16 -2.08
N CYS A 129 -8.45 -9.19 -1.91
CA CYS A 129 -7.62 -10.38 -1.96
C CYS A 129 -8.00 -11.38 -0.85
N GLU A 130 -7.49 -12.62 -0.95
CA GLU A 130 -7.75 -13.68 0.02
C GLU A 130 -7.27 -13.34 1.42
N ASP A 131 -6.15 -12.62 1.52
CA ASP A 131 -5.58 -12.09 2.76
C ASP A 131 -6.30 -10.85 3.31
N GLY A 132 -7.24 -10.28 2.55
CA GLY A 132 -8.03 -9.11 2.93
C GLY A 132 -7.51 -7.78 2.44
N CYS A 133 -6.33 -7.74 1.79
CA CYS A 133 -5.85 -6.50 1.19
C CYS A 133 -6.82 -6.01 0.10
N HIS A 134 -6.88 -4.70 -0.10
CA HIS A 134 -7.54 -4.16 -1.28
C HIS A 134 -6.67 -4.47 -2.51
N PHE A 135 -7.29 -4.90 -3.60
CA PHE A 135 -6.62 -5.40 -4.80
C PHE A 135 -5.70 -4.39 -5.52
N GLU A 136 -5.80 -3.09 -5.20
CA GLU A 136 -4.85 -2.07 -5.65
C GLU A 136 -3.48 -2.19 -4.97
N ARG A 137 -3.36 -3.04 -3.94
CA ARG A 137 -2.10 -3.40 -3.25
C ARG A 137 -1.32 -2.20 -2.70
N SER A 138 -1.97 -1.06 -2.56
CA SER A 138 -1.50 0.05 -1.75
C SER A 138 -2.09 -0.07 -0.34
N PRO A 139 -1.24 -0.14 0.71
CA PRO A 139 -1.69 -0.11 2.10
C PRO A 139 -2.53 1.13 2.44
N MET A 140 -2.25 2.29 1.84
CA MET A 140 -3.04 3.52 2.07
C MET A 140 -4.44 3.42 1.47
N TYR A 141 -4.55 2.88 0.25
CA TYR A 141 -5.87 2.63 -0.37
C TYR A 141 -6.64 1.54 0.37
N HIS A 142 -5.96 0.53 0.91
CA HIS A 142 -6.59 -0.43 1.81
C HIS A 142 -7.21 0.26 3.04
N VAL A 143 -6.49 1.17 3.72
CA VAL A 143 -7.03 1.93 4.87
C VAL A 143 -8.25 2.79 4.48
N ALA A 144 -8.21 3.43 3.31
CA ALA A 144 -9.36 4.18 2.79
C ALA A 144 -10.57 3.28 2.51
N MET A 145 -10.37 2.13 1.86
CA MET A 145 -11.43 1.18 1.56
C MET A 145 -11.97 0.49 2.82
N ALA A 146 -11.12 0.21 3.80
CA ALA A 146 -11.54 -0.28 5.10
C ALA A 146 -12.53 0.71 5.77
N THR A 147 -12.22 2.00 5.71
CA THR A 147 -13.10 3.07 6.23
C THR A 147 -14.46 3.08 5.52
N ASP A 148 -14.46 2.97 4.19
CA ASP A 148 -15.70 2.97 3.39
C ASP A 148 -16.57 1.73 3.63
N ILE A 149 -15.97 0.54 3.75
CA ILE A 149 -16.70 -0.69 4.11
C ILE A 149 -17.31 -0.58 5.51
N MET A 150 -16.56 -0.05 6.49
CA MET A 150 -17.08 0.17 7.84
C MET A 150 -18.26 1.15 7.85
N ASP A 151 -18.15 2.26 7.12
CA ASP A 151 -19.24 3.24 7.00
C ASP A 151 -20.53 2.62 6.43
N MET A 152 -20.41 1.78 5.40
CA MET A 152 -21.57 1.13 4.78
C MET A 152 -22.19 0.06 5.68
N LEU A 153 -21.39 -0.71 6.40
CA LEU A 153 -21.87 -1.70 7.37
C LEU A 153 -22.57 -1.04 8.56
N GLU A 154 -21.98 0.03 9.11
CA GLU A 154 -22.60 0.80 10.20
C GLU A 154 -23.90 1.45 9.75
N LEU A 155 -23.94 2.01 8.53
CA LEU A 155 -25.13 2.62 7.97
C LEU A 155 -26.26 1.59 7.79
N LEU A 156 -25.97 0.41 7.22
CA LEU A 156 -26.96 -0.66 7.09
C LEU A 156 -27.48 -1.13 8.44
N LYS A 157 -26.57 -1.34 9.42
CA LYS A 157 -26.94 -1.71 10.79
C LYS A 157 -27.86 -0.66 11.42
N ALA A 158 -27.51 0.62 11.29
CA ALA A 158 -28.31 1.73 11.83
C ALA A 158 -29.70 1.81 11.18
N SER A 159 -29.83 1.40 9.91
CA SER A 159 -31.11 1.32 9.20
C SER A 159 -31.96 0.09 9.56
N GLY A 160 -31.53 -0.74 10.51
CA GLY A 160 -32.25 -1.95 10.93
C GLY A 160 -32.28 -3.06 9.88
N ARG A 161 -31.38 -3.01 8.89
CA ARG A 161 -31.30 -4.00 7.80
C ARG A 161 -30.37 -5.15 8.16
N GLU A 162 -30.67 -6.31 7.58
CA GLU A 162 -29.78 -7.47 7.68
C GLU A 162 -28.46 -7.20 6.95
N LEU A 163 -27.35 -7.60 7.57
CA LEU A 163 -26.01 -7.43 7.01
C LEU A 163 -25.61 -8.68 6.22
N PRO A 164 -25.15 -8.53 4.97
CA PRO A 164 -24.72 -9.68 4.18
C PRO A 164 -23.51 -10.39 4.82
N ALA A 165 -23.59 -11.71 4.99
CA ALA A 165 -22.55 -12.50 5.63
C ALA A 165 -21.17 -12.39 4.94
N LEU A 166 -21.15 -12.22 3.61
CA LEU A 166 -19.94 -11.99 2.84
C LEU A 166 -19.20 -10.71 3.29
N TRP A 167 -19.95 -9.65 3.62
CA TRP A 167 -19.37 -8.36 3.97
C TRP A 167 -18.79 -8.42 5.38
N MET A 168 -19.49 -9.08 6.30
CA MET A 168 -18.99 -9.34 7.65
C MET A 168 -17.71 -10.18 7.65
N ARG A 169 -17.64 -11.23 6.81
CA ARG A 169 -16.39 -12.00 6.62
C ARG A 169 -15.28 -11.15 6.01
N THR A 170 -15.60 -10.29 5.05
CA THR A 170 -14.62 -9.40 4.42
C THR A 170 -14.11 -8.35 5.39
N LEU A 171 -14.96 -7.78 6.26
CA LEU A 171 -14.50 -6.90 7.35
C LEU A 171 -13.48 -7.60 8.24
N GLY A 172 -13.70 -8.87 8.60
CA GLY A 172 -12.73 -9.66 9.37
C GLY A 172 -11.37 -9.77 8.70
N ARG A 173 -11.34 -10.04 7.39
CA ARG A 173 -10.11 -10.09 6.59
C ARG A 173 -9.45 -8.71 6.49
N ILE A 174 -10.21 -7.65 6.25
CA ILE A 174 -9.71 -6.27 6.17
C ILE A 174 -9.01 -5.88 7.48
N VAL A 175 -9.67 -6.10 8.61
CA VAL A 175 -9.11 -5.78 9.93
C VAL A 175 -7.87 -6.63 10.22
N GLY A 176 -7.92 -7.93 9.88
CA GLY A 176 -6.78 -8.84 10.05
C GLY A 176 -5.57 -8.44 9.21
N PHE A 177 -5.77 -8.06 7.95
CA PHE A 177 -4.72 -7.56 7.06
C PHE A 177 -4.09 -6.29 7.65
N LEU A 178 -4.90 -5.28 8.00
CA LEU A 178 -4.40 -4.01 8.50
C LEU A 178 -3.62 -4.18 9.81
N GLU A 179 -4.08 -5.05 10.72
CA GLU A 179 -3.34 -5.41 11.93
C GLU A 179 -2.00 -6.08 11.61
N ASN A 180 -1.97 -6.93 10.58
CA ASN A 180 -0.77 -7.67 10.19
C ASN A 180 0.30 -6.75 9.57
N VAL A 181 -0.08 -5.82 8.68
CA VAL A 181 0.89 -4.97 7.95
C VAL A 181 1.33 -3.72 8.70
N ARG A 182 0.80 -3.46 9.89
CA ARG A 182 1.13 -2.25 10.66
C ARG A 182 2.55 -2.28 11.24
N HIS A 183 3.34 -1.24 10.98
CA HIS A 183 4.61 -1.02 11.67
C HIS A 183 4.41 -0.75 13.18
N PRO A 184 5.47 -0.87 14.00
CA PRO A 184 5.40 -0.55 15.43
C PRO A 184 5.01 0.91 15.75
N ASP A 185 5.18 1.83 14.80
CA ASP A 185 4.78 3.24 14.91
C ASP A 185 3.30 3.50 14.60
N ASP A 186 2.49 2.44 14.53
CA ASP A 186 1.04 2.48 14.24
C ASP A 186 0.70 2.88 12.80
N GLU A 187 1.68 2.95 11.90
CA GLU A 187 1.47 3.28 10.49
C GLU A 187 1.68 2.09 9.54
N ILE A 188 1.36 2.29 8.28
CA ILE A 188 1.47 1.31 7.19
C ILE A 188 2.87 1.33 6.52
N PRO A 189 3.29 0.26 5.83
CA PRO A 189 4.38 0.33 4.87
C PRO A 189 3.98 1.20 3.68
N PHE A 190 4.96 1.84 3.05
CA PHE A 190 4.74 2.82 1.98
C PHE A 190 4.90 2.25 0.57
N PHE A 191 4.55 0.96 0.39
CA PHE A 191 4.50 0.32 -0.93
C PHE A 191 3.42 0.93 -1.83
N ASN A 192 3.69 0.98 -3.13
CA ASN A 192 2.82 1.58 -4.13
C ASN A 192 2.43 3.02 -3.75
N ASP A 193 1.22 3.48 -4.11
CA ASP A 193 0.75 4.79 -3.65
C ASP A 193 0.37 4.78 -2.17
N ALA A 194 1.35 4.78 -1.27
CA ALA A 194 1.13 4.86 0.16
C ALA A 194 2.07 5.87 0.85
N THR A 195 1.52 6.55 1.85
CA THR A 195 2.20 7.47 2.74
C THR A 195 1.31 7.69 3.97
N LYS A 196 1.78 8.40 5.00
CA LYS A 196 0.91 8.72 6.15
C LYS A 196 -0.22 9.64 5.71
N SER A 197 -1.43 9.30 6.11
CA SER A 197 -2.60 10.15 5.90
C SER A 197 -2.84 11.05 7.10
N PHE A 198 -3.00 12.35 6.84
CA PHE A 198 -3.40 13.32 7.86
C PHE A 198 -4.85 13.13 8.31
N PHE A 199 -5.73 12.71 7.40
CA PHE A 199 -7.18 12.66 7.63
C PHE A 199 -7.67 11.30 8.12
N ILE A 200 -7.01 10.22 7.70
CA ILE A 200 -7.42 8.84 7.98
C ILE A 200 -6.25 8.16 8.67
N ARG A 201 -6.22 8.24 10.00
CA ARG A 201 -5.15 7.64 10.80
C ARG A 201 -5.34 6.13 10.89
N THR A 202 -4.28 5.38 10.58
CA THR A 202 -4.29 3.92 10.54
C THR A 202 -4.79 3.29 11.85
N GLY A 203 -4.27 3.72 13.00
CA GLY A 203 -4.69 3.26 14.32
C GLY A 203 -6.18 3.46 14.59
N ASP A 204 -6.73 4.65 14.30
CA ASP A 204 -8.14 4.95 14.50
C ASP A 204 -9.05 4.03 13.67
N VAL A 205 -8.67 3.78 12.41
CA VAL A 205 -9.40 2.88 11.51
C VAL A 205 -9.34 1.45 12.02
N LEU A 206 -8.17 0.98 12.47
CA LEU A 206 -8.01 -0.37 13.02
C LEU A 206 -8.84 -0.56 14.29
N GLU A 207 -8.78 0.39 15.22
CA GLU A 207 -9.57 0.34 16.44
C GLU A 207 -11.07 0.37 16.16
N ARG A 208 -11.52 1.25 15.25
CA ARG A 208 -12.92 1.27 14.78
C ARG A 208 -13.31 -0.07 14.18
N GLY A 209 -12.47 -0.62 13.32
CA GLY A 209 -12.68 -1.91 12.67
C GLY A 209 -12.81 -3.05 13.68
N LYS A 210 -11.92 -3.11 14.68
CA LYS A 210 -11.98 -4.10 15.78
C LYS A 210 -13.27 -3.97 16.59
N ARG A 211 -13.67 -2.75 16.95
CA ARG A 211 -14.94 -2.51 17.65
C ARG A 211 -16.13 -3.00 16.82
N LEU A 212 -16.18 -2.63 15.54
CA LEU A 212 -17.28 -3.04 14.65
C LEU A 212 -17.29 -4.55 14.44
N PHE A 213 -16.12 -5.16 14.22
CA PHE A 213 -15.95 -6.61 14.10
C PHE A 213 -16.55 -7.35 15.30
N THR A 214 -16.24 -6.92 16.54
CA THR A 214 -16.80 -7.50 17.77
C THR A 214 -18.31 -7.26 17.84
N GLN A 215 -18.77 -6.04 17.56
CA GLN A 215 -20.20 -5.70 17.63
C GLN A 215 -21.07 -6.44 16.61
N LEU A 216 -20.50 -6.84 15.48
CA LEU A 216 -21.18 -7.60 14.45
C LEU A 216 -21.08 -9.12 14.68
N GLY A 217 -20.27 -9.58 15.64
CA GLY A 217 -20.02 -11.00 15.84
C GLY A 217 -19.30 -11.63 14.63
N CYS A 218 -18.44 -10.86 13.96
CA CYS A 218 -17.66 -11.36 12.83
C CYS A 218 -16.74 -12.52 13.27
N VAL A 219 -16.46 -13.42 12.33
CA VAL A 219 -15.56 -14.56 12.56
C VAL A 219 -14.11 -14.13 12.30
N VAL A 220 -13.20 -14.51 13.20
CA VAL A 220 -11.78 -14.21 13.04
C VAL A 220 -11.25 -15.04 11.89
N VAL A 221 -10.76 -14.37 10.84
CA VAL A 221 -10.06 -15.00 9.73
C VAL A 221 -8.59 -14.67 9.88
N ARG A 222 -7.77 -15.69 10.15
CA ARG A 222 -6.31 -15.54 10.18
C ARG A 222 -5.77 -15.98 8.83
N PRO A 223 -5.13 -15.09 8.05
CA PRO A 223 -4.51 -15.50 6.80
C PRO A 223 -3.39 -16.52 7.06
N GLU A 224 -3.15 -17.39 6.09
CA GLU A 224 -2.01 -18.30 6.11
C GLU A 224 -0.71 -17.48 6.11
N LYS A 225 0.23 -17.85 6.97
CA LYS A 225 1.51 -17.12 7.13
C LYS A 225 2.64 -17.73 6.32
N PHE A 226 2.55 -19.02 6.01
CA PHE A 226 3.60 -19.82 5.38
C PHE A 226 2.97 -20.73 4.34
N GLY A 227 3.73 -21.05 3.31
CA GLY A 227 3.28 -21.79 2.14
C GLY A 227 3.49 -21.01 0.85
N HIS A 228 2.97 -21.56 -0.24
CA HIS A 228 2.92 -20.88 -1.53
C HIS A 228 1.66 -20.04 -1.63
N PHE A 229 1.83 -18.81 -2.07
CA PHE A 229 0.72 -17.88 -2.29
C PHE A 229 0.57 -17.66 -3.78
N ASN A 230 -0.65 -17.75 -4.30
CA ASN A 230 -0.89 -17.37 -5.68
C ASN A 230 -0.94 -15.83 -5.76
N PRO A 231 0.00 -15.17 -6.46
CA PRO A 231 0.04 -13.71 -6.47
C PRO A 231 -1.18 -13.08 -7.18
N ALA A 232 -2.00 -13.85 -7.91
CA ALA A 232 -3.20 -13.35 -8.58
C ALA A 232 -4.35 -13.02 -7.62
N ASN A 233 -4.48 -13.75 -6.52
CA ASN A 233 -5.56 -13.60 -5.53
C ASN A 233 -5.04 -13.22 -4.12
N HIS A 234 -3.72 -13.24 -3.91
CA HIS A 234 -3.06 -12.74 -2.70
C HIS A 234 -2.43 -11.36 -2.94
N SER A 235 -2.36 -10.50 -1.91
CA SER A 235 -1.78 -9.15 -2.08
C SER A 235 -0.29 -9.20 -2.43
N GLY A 236 0.41 -10.16 -1.84
CA GLY A 236 1.86 -10.32 -1.93
C GLY A 236 2.63 -9.63 -0.83
N ILE A 237 1.94 -8.91 0.07
CA ILE A 237 2.56 -8.28 1.23
C ILE A 237 2.69 -9.31 2.34
N LEU A 238 3.92 -9.77 2.56
CA LEU A 238 4.26 -10.76 3.58
C LEU A 238 4.95 -10.07 4.76
N VAL A 239 4.71 -10.56 5.98
CA VAL A 239 5.16 -9.90 7.21
C VAL A 239 5.86 -10.87 8.16
N CYS A 240 7.03 -10.48 8.65
CA CYS A 240 7.65 -11.06 9.84
C CYS A 240 7.51 -10.05 10.99
N ARG A 241 7.00 -10.49 12.14
CA ARG A 241 6.86 -9.64 13.33
C ARG A 241 7.30 -10.41 14.57
N SER A 242 8.19 -9.80 15.35
CA SER A 242 8.57 -10.18 16.71
C SER A 242 8.47 -8.98 17.65
N GLU A 243 8.94 -9.13 18.89
CA GLU A 243 8.99 -8.06 19.88
C GLU A 243 9.85 -6.88 19.40
N ASP A 244 11.03 -7.18 18.86
CA ASP A 244 12.01 -6.15 18.48
C ASP A 244 12.04 -5.84 16.98
N MET A 245 11.44 -6.67 16.12
CA MET A 245 11.60 -6.53 14.68
C MET A 245 10.26 -6.66 13.93
N PHE A 246 10.09 -5.81 12.93
CA PHE A 246 9.00 -5.89 11.98
C PHE A 246 9.57 -5.72 10.57
N LEU A 247 9.29 -6.67 9.69
CA LEU A 247 9.64 -6.60 8.27
C LEU A 247 8.39 -6.85 7.43
N ALA A 248 8.15 -5.97 6.47
CA ALA A 248 7.15 -6.17 5.42
C ALA A 248 7.87 -6.34 4.08
N PHE A 249 7.48 -7.34 3.29
CA PHE A 249 8.04 -7.67 1.99
C PHE A 249 6.94 -7.63 0.93
N ASP A 250 7.20 -7.00 -0.22
CA ASP A 250 6.24 -6.93 -1.33
C ASP A 250 6.63 -7.87 -2.48
N GLY A 251 5.99 -9.04 -2.52
CA GLY A 251 6.07 -9.97 -3.65
C GLY A 251 4.84 -9.95 -4.57
N GLY A 252 4.00 -8.91 -4.47
CA GLY A 252 2.72 -8.83 -5.18
C GLY A 252 2.84 -8.57 -6.68
N TYR A 253 1.71 -8.74 -7.39
CA TYR A 253 1.53 -8.16 -8.71
C TYR A 253 1.50 -6.64 -8.64
N VAL A 254 1.91 -6.02 -9.73
CA VAL A 254 1.87 -4.57 -9.95
C VAL A 254 0.43 -4.14 -10.27
N GLY A 255 -0.39 -4.04 -9.23
CA GLY A 255 -1.80 -3.66 -9.27
C GLY A 255 -2.69 -4.58 -10.13
N PRO A 256 -4.00 -4.30 -10.21
CA PRO A 256 -4.93 -5.05 -11.05
C PRO A 256 -4.74 -4.70 -12.54
N ASP A 257 -5.04 -5.67 -13.41
CA ASP A 257 -4.79 -5.55 -14.87
C ASP A 257 -5.48 -4.36 -15.53
N TYR A 258 -6.67 -4.00 -15.06
CA TYR A 258 -7.46 -2.90 -15.59
C TYR A 258 -7.22 -1.56 -14.88
N GLN A 259 -6.49 -1.52 -13.75
CA GLN A 259 -6.29 -0.29 -12.98
C GLN A 259 -4.99 -0.28 -12.16
N ALA A 260 -3.84 -0.40 -12.81
CA ALA A 260 -2.53 -0.30 -12.15
C ALA A 260 -2.08 1.15 -11.85
N GLY A 261 -3.01 2.12 -11.82
CA GLY A 261 -2.70 3.55 -11.71
C GLY A 261 -1.86 3.91 -10.48
N HIS A 262 -2.07 3.19 -9.38
CA HIS A 262 -1.41 3.39 -8.09
C HIS A 262 -0.16 2.53 -7.87
N ALA A 263 0.19 1.66 -8.83
CA ALA A 263 1.30 0.74 -8.69
C ALA A 263 2.66 1.41 -8.95
N HIS A 264 3.72 0.97 -8.29
CA HIS A 264 5.08 1.49 -8.47
C HIS A 264 5.99 0.46 -9.15
N CYS A 265 7.27 0.78 -9.29
CA CYS A 265 8.30 -0.15 -9.77
C CYS A 265 9.05 -0.79 -8.60
N ASP A 266 8.30 -1.23 -7.58
CA ASP A 266 8.72 -1.63 -6.23
C ASP A 266 8.64 -3.14 -5.98
N THR A 267 8.43 -3.97 -7.00
CA THR A 267 8.35 -5.42 -6.83
C THR A 267 9.62 -5.96 -6.15
N LEU A 268 9.41 -6.82 -5.16
CA LEU A 268 10.42 -7.38 -4.26
C LEU A 268 11.04 -6.38 -3.27
N SER A 269 10.48 -5.17 -3.12
CA SER A 269 10.88 -4.21 -2.07
C SER A 269 10.53 -4.74 -0.68
N PHE A 270 11.11 -4.12 0.34
CA PHE A 270 10.79 -4.37 1.74
C PHE A 270 10.95 -3.10 2.59
N GLU A 271 10.32 -3.10 3.75
CA GLU A 271 10.58 -2.15 4.83
C GLU A 271 10.95 -2.89 6.11
N LEU A 272 11.81 -2.29 6.94
CA LEU A 272 12.29 -2.86 8.19
C LEU A 272 12.17 -1.84 9.32
N SER A 273 11.46 -2.22 10.38
CA SER A 273 11.57 -1.60 11.69
C SER A 273 12.32 -2.50 12.66
N TRP A 274 13.22 -1.90 13.44
CA TRP A 274 13.98 -2.55 14.48
C TRP A 274 13.92 -1.70 15.76
N HIS A 275 13.67 -2.33 16.90
CA HIS A 275 13.52 -1.69 18.21
C HIS A 275 12.44 -0.60 18.20
N GLY A 276 11.33 -0.87 17.52
CA GLY A 276 10.19 0.04 17.39
C GLY A 276 10.40 1.25 16.48
N LYS A 277 11.51 1.31 15.72
CA LYS A 277 11.85 2.43 14.83
C LYS A 277 12.05 1.94 13.41
N ARG A 278 11.58 2.71 12.41
CA ARG A 278 11.87 2.42 10.99
C ARG A 278 13.37 2.62 10.74
N LEU A 279 14.02 1.57 10.24
CA LEU A 279 15.43 1.56 9.86
C LEU A 279 15.55 1.66 8.34
N ILE A 280 14.86 0.77 7.61
CA ILE A 280 14.79 0.76 6.15
C ILE A 280 13.37 1.13 5.73
N THR A 281 13.24 2.08 4.80
CA THR A 281 11.94 2.67 4.41
C THR A 281 11.74 2.69 2.91
N ASP A 282 10.50 2.61 2.46
CA ASP A 282 10.16 2.99 1.09
C ASP A 282 10.12 4.53 0.94
N THR A 283 10.10 5.05 -0.28
CA THR A 283 10.08 6.49 -0.56
C THR A 283 8.75 7.14 -0.18
N GLY A 284 7.63 6.44 -0.36
CA GLY A 284 6.28 7.00 -0.22
C GLY A 284 5.90 7.95 -1.36
N VAL A 285 4.84 8.74 -1.17
CA VAL A 285 4.27 9.61 -2.23
C VAL A 285 4.22 11.07 -1.81
N TYR A 286 4.84 11.94 -2.60
CA TYR A 286 4.79 13.39 -2.38
C TYR A 286 3.44 14.00 -2.81
N HIS A 287 3.02 13.76 -4.05
CA HIS A 287 1.72 14.16 -4.61
C HIS A 287 1.48 13.49 -5.97
N TYR A 288 0.26 13.60 -6.48
CA TYR A 288 -0.14 12.95 -7.74
C TYR A 288 0.11 13.76 -9.02
N LYS A 289 0.47 15.04 -8.93
CA LYS A 289 0.74 15.87 -10.12
C LYS A 289 1.94 15.33 -10.89
N GLU A 290 1.86 15.37 -12.22
CA GLU A 290 3.01 15.06 -13.09
C GLU A 290 4.17 15.98 -12.73
N SER A 291 5.28 15.39 -12.27
CA SER A 291 6.41 16.08 -11.65
C SER A 291 7.60 15.14 -11.55
N ARG A 292 8.78 15.70 -11.25
CA ARG A 292 9.98 14.91 -10.96
C ARG A 292 9.76 14.01 -9.74
N GLU A 293 9.13 14.53 -8.69
CA GLU A 293 8.83 13.81 -7.45
C GLU A 293 7.95 12.58 -7.72
N ARG A 294 6.92 12.74 -8.56
CA ARG A 294 6.01 11.65 -8.93
C ARG A 294 6.68 10.62 -9.85
N THR A 295 7.54 11.05 -10.75
CA THR A 295 8.33 10.13 -11.59
C THR A 295 9.33 9.36 -10.75
N TYR A 296 10.07 10.04 -9.87
CA TYR A 296 11.05 9.43 -8.97
C TYR A 296 10.38 8.44 -8.02
N SER A 297 9.30 8.83 -7.32
CA SER A 297 8.66 7.97 -6.33
C SER A 297 8.15 6.65 -6.88
N ARG A 298 7.91 6.55 -8.19
CA ARG A 298 7.42 5.34 -8.86
C ARG A 298 8.50 4.55 -9.60
N SER A 299 9.74 5.03 -9.59
CA SER A 299 10.87 4.39 -10.29
C SER A 299 11.52 3.32 -9.42
N THR A 300 12.22 2.36 -10.02
CA THR A 300 12.85 1.27 -9.26
C THR A 300 13.92 1.79 -8.28
N GLU A 301 14.60 2.90 -8.60
CA GLU A 301 15.62 3.49 -7.73
C GLU A 301 15.10 4.15 -6.45
N ALA A 302 13.78 4.28 -6.31
CA ALA A 302 13.12 4.81 -5.11
C ALA A 302 12.74 3.70 -4.10
N HIS A 303 12.98 2.44 -4.43
CA HIS A 303 12.54 1.29 -3.63
C HIS A 303 13.70 0.36 -3.30
N ASN A 304 13.57 -0.44 -2.23
CA ASN A 304 14.64 -1.31 -1.74
C ASN A 304 14.76 -2.59 -2.58
N THR A 305 15.05 -2.49 -3.88
CA THR A 305 15.03 -3.61 -4.85
C THR A 305 16.14 -3.45 -5.91
N ILE A 306 16.13 -4.28 -6.97
CA ILE A 306 17.15 -4.27 -8.04
C ILE A 306 16.70 -3.50 -9.28
N ARG A 307 17.62 -2.77 -9.92
CA ARG A 307 17.53 -2.30 -11.32
C ARG A 307 18.61 -2.96 -12.18
N VAL A 308 18.29 -3.29 -13.43
CA VAL A 308 19.24 -3.88 -14.40
C VAL A 308 19.40 -2.97 -15.60
N ASP A 309 20.64 -2.68 -15.97
CA ASP A 309 21.05 -1.83 -17.11
C ASP A 309 20.32 -0.46 -17.16
N GLY A 310 20.03 0.12 -16.00
CA GLY A 310 19.34 1.41 -15.88
C GLY A 310 17.86 1.38 -16.25
N VAL A 311 17.25 0.19 -16.33
CA VAL A 311 15.83 0.01 -16.74
C VAL A 311 14.97 -0.39 -15.55
N ASP A 312 13.88 0.34 -15.31
CA ASP A 312 12.89 -0.02 -14.28
C ASP A 312 12.19 -1.35 -14.57
N GLN A 313 11.84 -2.07 -13.51
CA GLN A 313 11.16 -3.37 -13.53
C GLN A 313 9.78 -3.30 -14.23
N THR A 314 9.09 -2.17 -14.05
CA THR A 314 7.79 -1.85 -14.64
C THR A 314 7.91 -0.59 -15.49
N SER A 315 7.10 -0.44 -16.54
CA SER A 315 7.06 0.78 -17.35
C SER A 315 6.03 1.74 -16.79
N VAL A 316 6.46 2.85 -16.19
CA VAL A 316 5.58 3.94 -15.76
C VAL A 316 5.86 5.15 -16.65
N TRP A 317 4.84 5.67 -17.36
CA TRP A 317 5.05 6.79 -18.30
C TRP A 317 4.28 8.07 -17.95
N LYS A 318 3.30 8.00 -17.03
CA LYS A 318 2.57 9.17 -16.48
C LYS A 318 2.11 8.88 -15.05
N SER A 319 1.63 9.91 -14.34
CA SER A 319 1.21 9.83 -12.92
C SER A 319 0.32 8.65 -12.54
N PHE A 320 -0.52 8.18 -13.47
CA PHE A 320 -1.43 7.05 -13.29
C PHE A 320 -1.44 6.10 -14.49
N ARG A 321 -0.35 6.06 -15.28
CA ARG A 321 -0.27 5.17 -16.45
C ARG A 321 0.92 4.23 -16.34
N VAL A 322 0.59 2.95 -16.34
CA VAL A 322 1.52 1.83 -16.30
C VAL A 322 1.36 1.03 -17.59
N GLY A 323 2.48 0.69 -18.21
CA GLY A 323 2.57 -0.12 -19.41
C GLY A 323 2.91 -1.56 -19.08
N ARG A 324 4.01 -2.07 -19.63
CA ARG A 324 4.52 -3.40 -19.31
C ARG A 324 4.88 -3.48 -17.83
N ARG A 325 4.37 -4.48 -17.14
CA ARG A 325 4.55 -4.71 -15.70
C ARG A 325 5.48 -5.88 -15.45
N ALA A 326 6.22 -5.82 -14.35
CA ALA A 326 6.76 -7.03 -13.73
C ALA A 326 5.60 -7.94 -13.32
N LYS A 327 5.71 -9.22 -13.65
CA LYS A 327 4.80 -10.26 -13.18
C LYS A 327 5.56 -11.22 -12.27
N THR A 328 5.08 -11.36 -11.04
CA THR A 328 5.57 -12.37 -10.10
C THR A 328 5.13 -13.76 -10.55
N HIS A 329 6.03 -14.74 -10.58
CA HIS A 329 5.70 -16.13 -10.97
C HIS A 329 5.64 -17.07 -9.77
N SER A 330 6.43 -16.81 -8.74
CA SER A 330 6.47 -17.58 -7.49
C SER A 330 6.44 -16.61 -6.31
N LEU A 331 5.69 -16.97 -5.27
CA LEU A 331 5.64 -16.26 -4.00
C LEU A 331 5.48 -17.29 -2.88
N TYR A 332 6.45 -17.31 -1.97
CA TYR A 332 6.56 -18.32 -0.93
C TYR A 332 7.02 -17.71 0.38
N ALA A 333 6.50 -18.24 1.49
CA ALA A 333 7.03 -17.96 2.82
C ALA A 333 7.21 -19.26 3.61
N GLU A 334 8.28 -19.34 4.40
CA GLU A 334 8.48 -20.44 5.35
C GLU A 334 9.04 -19.97 6.68
N GLU A 335 8.88 -20.85 7.68
CA GLU A 335 9.61 -20.77 8.92
C GLU A 335 10.49 -22.01 9.08
N ARG A 336 11.80 -21.80 9.25
CA ARG A 336 12.76 -22.89 9.45
C ARG A 336 13.81 -22.48 10.47
N ASN A 337 13.99 -23.26 11.54
CA ASN A 337 15.00 -23.00 12.58
C ASN A 337 14.95 -21.55 13.15
N ARG A 338 13.73 -21.04 13.37
CA ARG A 338 13.45 -19.65 13.79
C ARG A 338 13.82 -18.58 12.74
N LEU A 339 14.07 -18.96 11.50
CA LEU A 339 14.18 -18.05 10.37
C LEU A 339 12.83 -17.93 9.69
N HIS A 340 12.40 -16.71 9.38
CA HIS A 340 11.32 -16.47 8.44
C HIS A 340 11.95 -16.16 7.09
N VAL A 341 11.60 -16.92 6.06
CA VAL A 341 12.14 -16.73 4.71
C VAL A 341 10.99 -16.33 3.80
N PHE A 342 11.12 -15.19 3.14
CA PHE A 342 10.26 -14.77 2.04
C PHE A 342 10.99 -14.96 0.73
N HIS A 343 10.28 -15.46 -0.27
CA HIS A 343 10.82 -15.71 -1.60
C HIS A 343 9.83 -15.26 -2.66
N ALA A 344 10.35 -14.62 -3.72
CA ALA A 344 9.59 -14.40 -4.94
C ALA A 344 10.50 -14.14 -6.15
N ILE A 345 9.96 -14.41 -7.34
CA ILE A 345 10.62 -14.19 -8.65
C ILE A 345 9.70 -13.44 -9.59
N HIS A 346 10.23 -12.48 -10.35
CA HIS A 346 9.48 -11.75 -11.37
C HIS A 346 10.25 -11.58 -12.70
N ASP A 347 9.49 -11.27 -13.76
CA ASP A 347 9.98 -11.17 -15.14
C ASP A 347 10.19 -9.73 -15.66
N GLY A 348 10.34 -8.75 -14.76
CA GLY A 348 10.32 -7.32 -15.12
C GLY A 348 11.38 -6.93 -16.19
N PHE A 349 12.52 -7.62 -16.18
CA PHE A 349 13.66 -7.37 -17.06
C PHE A 349 13.63 -8.15 -18.36
N THR A 350 12.58 -8.93 -18.63
CA THR A 350 12.39 -9.61 -19.92
C THR A 350 12.22 -8.64 -21.11
N ARG A 351 12.22 -7.33 -20.85
CA ARG A 351 12.30 -6.23 -21.83
C ARG A 351 13.71 -5.95 -22.34
N ILE A 352 14.71 -6.20 -21.50
CA ILE A 352 16.12 -6.09 -21.85
C ILE A 352 16.48 -7.34 -22.66
N GLN A 353 16.24 -8.51 -22.06
CA GLN A 353 16.44 -9.81 -22.69
C GLN A 353 15.46 -10.82 -22.08
N LYS A 354 14.81 -11.64 -22.92
CA LYS A 354 13.71 -12.55 -22.52
C LYS A 354 14.03 -13.51 -21.37
N SER A 355 15.30 -13.82 -21.13
CA SER A 355 15.74 -14.75 -20.09
C SER A 355 16.10 -14.06 -18.76
N ILE A 356 15.96 -12.73 -18.65
CA ILE A 356 16.32 -12.03 -17.41
C ILE A 356 15.15 -11.98 -16.44
N PHE A 357 15.32 -12.67 -15.32
CA PHE A 357 14.43 -12.69 -14.17
C PHE A 357 15.19 -12.20 -12.94
N HIS A 358 14.46 -11.62 -12.00
CA HIS A 358 14.98 -11.26 -10.69
C HIS A 358 14.22 -12.05 -9.63
N GLU A 359 14.98 -12.82 -8.85
CA GLU A 359 14.53 -13.66 -7.78
C GLU A 359 15.16 -13.18 -6.48
N ARG A 360 14.36 -13.04 -5.42
CA ARG A 360 14.81 -12.58 -4.12
C ARG A 360 14.42 -13.54 -3.03
N TYR A 361 15.37 -13.77 -2.12
CA TYR A 361 15.14 -14.28 -0.78
C TYR A 361 15.35 -13.18 0.25
N THR A 362 14.40 -13.01 1.17
CA THR A 362 14.55 -12.18 2.37
C THR A 362 14.41 -13.09 3.59
N ALA A 363 15.54 -13.39 4.25
CA ALA A 363 15.59 -14.21 5.44
C ALA A 363 15.72 -13.35 6.70
N VAL A 364 14.86 -13.57 7.68
CA VAL A 364 14.80 -12.82 8.93
C VAL A 364 15.05 -13.77 10.08
N LYS A 365 16.10 -13.52 10.87
CA LYS A 365 16.30 -14.08 12.19
C LYS A 365 15.81 -13.06 13.22
N PRO A 366 14.60 -13.22 13.78
CA PRO A 366 13.99 -12.16 14.58
C PRO A 366 14.87 -11.73 15.76
N GLY A 367 15.11 -10.42 15.86
CA GLY A 367 15.94 -9.83 16.90
C GLY A 367 17.46 -9.88 16.64
N GLU A 368 17.91 -10.55 15.58
CA GLU A 368 19.35 -10.78 15.34
C GLU A 368 19.83 -10.17 14.02
N TRP A 369 19.23 -10.55 12.89
CA TRP A 369 19.67 -10.09 11.55
C TRP A 369 18.60 -10.30 10.46
N VAL A 370 18.77 -9.57 9.36
CA VAL A 370 17.99 -9.71 8.12
C VAL A 370 18.96 -9.86 6.95
N ALA A 371 18.81 -10.91 6.14
CA ALA A 371 19.59 -11.13 4.93
C ALA A 371 18.69 -10.99 3.70
N VAL A 372 19.17 -10.25 2.70
CA VAL A 372 18.57 -10.10 1.38
C VAL A 372 19.52 -10.69 0.37
N VAL A 373 19.04 -11.63 -0.44
CA VAL A 373 19.80 -12.32 -1.48
C VAL A 373 19.03 -12.22 -2.79
N ASP A 374 19.64 -11.58 -3.77
CA ASP A 374 19.12 -11.38 -5.12
C ASP A 374 19.86 -12.29 -6.09
N PHE A 375 19.12 -13.22 -6.70
CA PHE A 375 19.56 -14.00 -7.85
C PHE A 375 19.06 -13.32 -9.13
N LEU A 376 19.99 -13.00 -10.01
CA LEU A 376 19.73 -12.38 -11.30
C LEU A 376 20.01 -13.40 -12.41
N HIS A 377 18.94 -13.86 -13.03
CA HIS A 377 18.95 -14.91 -14.04
C HIS A 377 19.21 -14.36 -15.43
N GLY A 378 19.74 -15.19 -16.32
CA GLY A 378 19.92 -14.86 -17.73
C GLY A 378 21.32 -15.17 -18.22
N PHE A 379 21.73 -14.49 -19.30
CA PHE A 379 23.02 -14.66 -19.95
C PHE A 379 23.56 -13.31 -20.39
N GLY A 380 24.88 -13.20 -20.53
CA GLY A 380 25.54 -11.97 -20.97
C GLY A 380 26.05 -11.14 -19.80
N VAL A 381 26.65 -9.99 -20.10
CA VAL A 381 27.23 -9.08 -19.10
C VAL A 381 26.30 -7.90 -18.90
N HIS A 382 25.82 -7.74 -17.67
CA HIS A 382 24.87 -6.70 -17.28
C HIS A 382 25.38 -5.91 -16.09
N THR A 383 24.77 -4.76 -15.83
CA THR A 383 24.97 -3.98 -14.61
C THR A 383 23.73 -4.09 -13.73
N ALA A 384 23.90 -4.58 -12.51
CA ALA A 384 22.87 -4.62 -11.49
C ALA A 384 23.12 -3.52 -10.45
N GLU A 385 22.06 -2.82 -10.07
CA GLU A 385 22.05 -1.81 -9.01
C GLU A 385 21.05 -2.24 -7.94
N SER A 386 21.52 -2.43 -6.71
CA SER A 386 20.69 -2.69 -5.52
C SER A 386 20.58 -1.43 -4.69
N PHE A 387 19.34 -1.04 -4.36
CA PHE A 387 19.04 0.16 -3.60
C PHE A 387 18.67 -0.22 -2.16
N LEU A 388 19.20 0.55 -1.21
CA LEU A 388 18.86 0.44 0.21
C LEU A 388 18.69 1.83 0.82
N HIS A 389 17.50 2.10 1.35
CA HIS A 389 17.07 3.42 1.78
C HIS A 389 16.87 3.49 3.30
N PHE A 390 17.75 4.21 3.99
CA PHE A 390 17.65 4.37 5.43
C PHE A 390 16.62 5.44 5.80
N HIS A 391 15.96 5.28 6.95
CA HIS A 391 15.10 6.32 7.49
C HIS A 391 15.88 7.64 7.68
N PRO A 392 15.27 8.84 7.49
CA PRO A 392 15.96 10.13 7.66
C PRO A 392 16.69 10.33 8.99
N ASP A 393 16.24 9.67 10.06
CA ASP A 393 16.87 9.74 11.39
C ASP A 393 18.17 8.93 11.50
N CYS A 394 18.55 8.18 10.46
CA CYS A 394 19.78 7.39 10.45
C CYS A 394 20.97 8.23 9.99
N ARG A 395 22.04 8.22 10.77
CA ARG A 395 23.37 8.66 10.31
C ARG A 395 24.06 7.48 9.65
N VAL A 396 24.40 7.62 8.37
CA VAL A 396 24.96 6.51 7.59
C VAL A 396 26.36 6.87 7.08
N THR A 397 27.28 5.93 7.22
CA THR A 397 28.64 5.97 6.65
C THR A 397 28.94 4.63 6.00
N HIS A 398 29.99 4.54 5.20
CA HIS A 398 30.39 3.26 4.61
C HIS A 398 31.90 3.17 4.46
N ASP A 399 32.40 1.93 4.43
CA ASP A 399 33.72 1.60 3.92
C ASP A 399 33.59 0.93 2.53
N VAL A 400 34.58 0.14 2.11
CA VAL A 400 34.58 -0.54 0.81
C VAL A 400 33.51 -1.63 0.72
N HIS A 401 33.18 -2.31 1.82
CA HIS A 401 32.33 -3.50 1.84
C HIS A 401 31.10 -3.39 2.77
N ASN A 402 31.15 -2.45 3.71
CA ASN A 402 30.17 -2.33 4.77
C ASN A 402 29.58 -0.93 4.83
N VAL A 403 28.31 -0.87 5.23
CA VAL A 403 27.61 0.35 5.56
C VAL A 403 27.29 0.32 7.05
N PHE A 404 27.57 1.41 7.74
CA PHE A 404 27.29 1.58 9.16
C PHE A 404 26.19 2.62 9.31
N ALA A 405 25.10 2.25 9.97
CA ALA A 405 24.01 3.15 10.28
C ALA A 405 23.85 3.29 11.80
N GLU A 406 23.75 4.52 12.29
CA GLU A 406 23.45 4.83 13.68
C GLU A 406 22.05 5.45 13.78
N GLN A 407 21.22 4.92 14.67
CA GLN A 407 19.90 5.46 14.98
C GLN A 407 19.64 5.32 16.48
N HIS A 408 19.36 6.44 17.17
CA HIS A 408 19.05 6.47 18.61
C HIS A 408 20.04 5.66 19.49
N SER A 409 21.34 5.90 19.33
CA SER A 409 22.42 5.22 20.06
C SER A 409 22.56 3.71 19.78
N ARG A 410 21.87 3.19 18.77
CA ARG A 410 22.06 1.83 18.25
C ARG A 410 22.86 1.86 16.96
N GLN A 411 23.71 0.85 16.78
CA GLN A 411 24.58 0.72 15.62
C GLN A 411 24.20 -0.51 14.82
N TYR A 412 23.94 -0.28 13.53
CA TYR A 412 23.62 -1.31 12.56
C TYR A 412 24.75 -1.41 11.54
N THR A 413 25.06 -2.64 11.14
CA THR A 413 26.01 -2.93 10.07
C THR A 413 25.28 -3.64 8.94
N VAL A 414 25.48 -3.15 7.71
CA VAL A 414 25.05 -3.79 6.48
C VAL A 414 26.28 -4.27 5.74
N GLN A 415 26.47 -5.58 5.63
CA GLN A 415 27.59 -6.17 4.90
C GLN A 415 27.10 -6.62 3.52
N PHE A 416 27.67 -6.06 2.46
CA PHE A 416 27.30 -6.39 1.10
C PHE A 416 28.12 -7.58 0.56
N PHE A 417 27.52 -8.37 -0.33
CA PHE A 417 28.16 -9.49 -1.01
C PHE A 417 27.85 -9.47 -2.53
N PRO A 418 28.73 -10.05 -3.38
CA PRO A 418 29.98 -10.72 -3.05
C PRO A 418 31.13 -9.76 -2.67
N GLN A 419 31.94 -10.13 -1.69
CA GLN A 419 33.16 -9.39 -1.32
C GLN A 419 34.34 -9.66 -2.26
N SER A 420 34.29 -10.75 -3.03
CA SER A 420 35.35 -11.19 -3.94
C SER A 420 35.42 -10.41 -5.25
N ILE A 421 34.39 -9.61 -5.56
CA ILE A 421 34.29 -8.81 -6.79
C ILE A 421 34.12 -7.35 -6.39
N SER A 422 34.66 -6.43 -7.20
CA SER A 422 34.56 -4.98 -6.97
C SER A 422 33.13 -4.47 -7.14
N MET A 423 32.29 -4.70 -6.12
CA MET A 423 31.02 -3.99 -5.95
C MET A 423 31.30 -2.55 -5.55
N LYS A 424 30.64 -1.60 -6.22
CA LYS A 424 30.75 -0.18 -5.88
C LYS A 424 29.59 0.21 -4.97
N LEU A 425 29.90 0.68 -3.76
CA LEU A 425 28.92 1.25 -2.83
C LEU A 425 28.92 2.77 -2.96
N ASP A 426 27.82 3.34 -3.45
CA ASP A 426 27.63 4.78 -3.56
C ASP A 426 26.64 5.26 -2.50
N LEU A 427 27.11 6.10 -1.57
CA LEU A 427 26.26 6.84 -0.64
C LEU A 427 25.61 8.03 -1.37
N ARG A 428 24.28 8.12 -1.31
CA ARG A 428 23.50 9.18 -1.96
C ARG A 428 22.53 9.82 -0.98
N GLU A 429 22.36 11.13 -1.10
CA GLU A 429 21.20 11.81 -0.54
C GLU A 429 20.02 11.62 -1.49
N THR A 430 18.92 11.06 -0.99
CA THR A 430 17.70 10.78 -1.75
C THR A 430 16.48 11.30 -1.03
N GLU A 431 15.30 11.18 -1.65
CA GLU A 431 14.07 11.81 -1.17
C GLU A 431 13.21 10.82 -0.38
N TYR A 432 12.55 11.31 0.67
CA TYR A 432 11.58 10.59 1.48
C TYR A 432 10.31 11.42 1.66
N TYR A 433 9.15 10.80 1.47
CA TYR A 433 7.84 11.43 1.47
C TYR A 433 6.95 10.82 2.56
N PRO A 434 7.12 11.27 3.83
CA PRO A 434 6.39 10.71 4.97
C PRO A 434 4.89 11.03 4.96
N GLU A 435 4.48 12.10 4.28
CA GLU A 435 3.08 12.51 4.10
C GLU A 435 2.98 13.37 2.83
N PHE A 436 1.76 13.51 2.30
CA PHE A 436 1.51 14.36 1.14
C PHE A 436 2.03 15.78 1.34
N GLY A 437 2.77 16.29 0.35
CA GLY A 437 3.33 17.64 0.37
C GLY A 437 4.56 17.81 1.27
N LYS A 438 5.02 16.76 1.97
CA LYS A 438 6.25 16.79 2.78
C LYS A 438 7.37 16.00 2.11
N LYS A 439 8.55 16.61 2.10
CA LYS A 439 9.77 16.05 1.52
C LYS A 439 10.90 16.22 2.51
N LEU A 440 11.57 15.11 2.82
CA LEU A 440 12.75 15.07 3.67
C LEU A 440 13.91 14.44 2.89
N PRO A 441 15.16 14.89 3.11
CA PRO A 441 16.32 14.15 2.64
C PRO A 441 16.49 12.88 3.51
N ARG A 442 17.02 11.83 2.91
CA ARG A 442 17.50 10.62 3.59
C ARG A 442 18.79 10.12 2.96
N THR A 443 19.52 9.31 3.70
CA THR A 443 20.71 8.64 3.15
C THR A 443 20.34 7.28 2.57
N SER A 444 20.84 7.00 1.37
CA SER A 444 20.64 5.73 0.67
C SER A 444 21.95 5.20 0.13
N ILE A 445 22.01 3.88 -0.06
CA ILE A 445 23.14 3.19 -0.68
C ILE A 445 22.69 2.63 -2.01
N VAL A 446 23.53 2.81 -3.02
CA VAL A 446 23.43 2.11 -4.30
C VAL A 446 24.62 1.19 -4.44
N ALA A 447 24.38 -0.12 -4.32
CA ALA A 447 25.36 -1.15 -4.57
C ALA A 447 25.32 -1.56 -6.04
N SER A 448 26.37 -1.23 -6.80
CA SER A 448 26.46 -1.50 -8.23
C SER A 448 27.46 -2.61 -8.52
N LEU A 449 27.05 -3.59 -9.32
CA LEU A 449 27.89 -4.70 -9.74
C LEU A 449 27.69 -4.99 -11.22
N LYS A 450 28.80 -4.99 -11.98
CA LYS A 450 28.81 -5.39 -13.39
C LYS A 450 29.42 -6.77 -13.51
N GLY A 451 28.69 -7.71 -14.11
CA GLY A 451 29.12 -9.11 -14.17
C GLY A 451 28.34 -9.93 -15.19
N GLY A 452 28.78 -11.17 -15.39
CA GLY A 452 28.07 -12.15 -16.20
C GLY A 452 26.85 -12.68 -15.44
N PHE A 453 25.70 -12.79 -16.10
CA PHE A 453 24.55 -13.49 -15.58
C PHE A 453 24.64 -15.00 -15.93
N PRO A 454 24.15 -15.89 -15.06
CA PRO A 454 23.49 -15.60 -13.79
C PRO A 454 24.48 -15.13 -12.71
N MET A 455 23.98 -14.32 -11.77
CA MET A 455 24.77 -13.80 -10.67
C MET A 455 23.94 -13.68 -9.39
N ALA A 456 24.62 -13.69 -8.25
CA ALA A 456 24.02 -13.42 -6.95
C ALA A 456 24.67 -12.19 -6.31
N MET A 457 23.85 -11.35 -5.65
CA MET A 457 24.29 -10.22 -4.85
C MET A 457 23.31 -9.94 -3.72
N GLY A 458 23.69 -9.10 -2.76
CA GLY A 458 22.78 -8.68 -1.70
C GLY A 458 23.54 -8.26 -0.45
N TYR A 459 22.92 -8.41 0.72
CA TYR A 459 23.48 -7.93 1.97
C TYR A 459 22.84 -8.56 3.21
N ILE A 460 23.56 -8.48 4.33
CA ILE A 460 23.05 -8.80 5.67
C ILE A 460 23.04 -7.54 6.55
N ILE A 461 21.88 -7.22 7.11
CA ILE A 461 21.64 -6.13 8.07
C ILE A 461 21.62 -6.73 9.46
N SER A 462 22.35 -6.10 10.38
CA SER A 462 22.52 -6.61 11.73
C SER A 462 22.82 -5.53 12.75
N GLU A 463 22.60 -5.79 14.04
CA GLU A 463 23.00 -4.89 15.12
C GLU A 463 24.40 -5.29 15.64
N ASN A 464 25.30 -4.32 15.82
CA ASN A 464 26.66 -4.50 16.39
C ASN A 464 27.60 -5.51 15.67
N SER A 465 27.40 -5.79 14.38
CA SER A 465 28.21 -6.72 13.57
C SER A 465 28.27 -8.16 14.15
N PRO A 466 27.30 -9.04 13.85
CA PRO A 466 27.30 -10.42 14.24
C PRO A 466 28.30 -11.22 13.40
N ALA A 467 28.63 -12.42 13.86
CA ALA A 467 29.49 -13.37 13.15
C ALA A 467 28.84 -13.96 11.86
N VAL A 468 27.63 -13.53 11.49
CA VAL A 468 26.86 -14.08 10.37
C VAL A 468 27.28 -13.46 9.05
N ARG A 469 27.50 -14.30 8.04
CA ARG A 469 27.99 -13.92 6.70
C ARG A 469 27.19 -14.61 5.60
N LEU A 470 27.18 -13.97 4.44
CA LEU A 470 26.64 -14.51 3.19
C LEU A 470 27.81 -14.97 2.33
N GLU A 471 27.79 -16.23 1.92
CA GLU A 471 28.82 -16.84 1.09
C GLU A 471 28.23 -17.48 -0.14
N ILE A 472 28.81 -17.15 -1.29
CA ILE A 472 28.48 -17.82 -2.55
C ILE A 472 29.28 -19.13 -2.58
N ASP A 473 28.59 -20.23 -2.88
CA ASP A 473 29.21 -21.53 -2.99
C ASP A 473 30.14 -21.60 -4.20
N PRO A 474 31.12 -22.54 -4.21
CA PRO A 474 32.03 -22.71 -5.33
C PRO A 474 31.33 -23.03 -6.67
N ASP A 475 30.08 -23.50 -6.61
CA ASP A 475 29.25 -23.67 -7.80
C ASP A 475 28.91 -22.34 -8.48
N GLY A 476 28.93 -21.23 -7.73
CA GLY A 476 28.57 -19.89 -8.19
C GLY A 476 27.06 -19.63 -8.22
N TYR A 477 26.24 -20.58 -7.77
CA TYR A 477 24.79 -20.57 -7.92
C TYR A 477 24.03 -20.59 -6.60
N SER A 478 24.60 -21.12 -5.53
CA SER A 478 23.94 -21.15 -4.21
C SER A 478 24.59 -20.18 -3.22
N VAL A 479 23.78 -19.68 -2.29
CA VAL A 479 24.21 -18.74 -1.24
C VAL A 479 23.93 -19.36 0.12
N ARG A 480 24.99 -19.53 0.92
CA ARG A 480 24.90 -19.98 2.32
C ARG A 480 24.88 -18.80 3.26
N ILE A 481 23.95 -18.84 4.21
CA ILE A 481 23.93 -17.97 5.38
C ILE A 481 24.50 -18.78 6.55
N ARG A 482 25.65 -18.36 7.10
CA ARG A 482 26.31 -19.06 8.20
C ARG A 482 26.98 -18.08 9.16
N ASP A 483 27.16 -18.47 10.41
CA ASP A 483 28.17 -17.87 11.28
C ASP A 483 29.41 -18.78 11.38
N ASP A 484 30.34 -18.41 12.26
CA ASP A 484 31.61 -19.13 12.44
C ASP A 484 31.42 -20.58 12.94
N ASP A 485 30.28 -20.95 13.54
CA ASP A 485 30.03 -22.26 14.16
C ASP A 485 28.80 -23.01 13.60
N GLN A 486 27.91 -22.35 12.83
CA GLN A 486 26.63 -22.91 12.36
C GLN A 486 26.24 -22.44 10.96
N GLN A 487 25.80 -23.38 10.12
CA GLN A 487 25.10 -23.07 8.87
C GLN A 487 23.60 -22.89 9.15
N TYR A 488 23.08 -21.69 8.88
CA TYR A 488 21.68 -21.34 9.10
C TYR A 488 20.79 -21.77 7.94
N LEU A 489 21.22 -21.49 6.70
CA LEU A 489 20.42 -21.69 5.50
C LEU A 489 21.31 -21.87 4.26
N CYS A 490 20.86 -22.67 3.30
CA CYS A 490 21.40 -22.71 1.94
C CYS A 490 20.26 -22.31 1.00
N LEU A 491 20.45 -21.20 0.29
CA LEU A 491 19.51 -20.67 -0.67
C LEU A 491 19.99 -21.06 -2.07
N MET A 492 19.09 -21.68 -2.83
CA MET A 492 19.34 -22.05 -4.23
C MET A 492 18.26 -21.36 -5.08
N PRO A 493 18.61 -20.83 -6.26
CA PRO A 493 17.61 -20.31 -7.18
C PRO A 493 16.62 -21.40 -7.60
N GLU A 494 15.35 -21.01 -7.85
CA GLU A 494 14.26 -21.89 -8.33
C GLU A 494 14.50 -22.48 -9.73
#